data_AF-A0A960MZZ3-F1
#
_entry.id   AF-A0A960MZZ3-F1
#
_cell.length_a   1.000
_cell.length_b   1.000
_cell.length_c   1.000
_cell.angle_alpha   90.00
_cell.angle_beta   90.00
_cell.angle_gamma   90.00
#
_symmetry.space_group_name_H-M   'P 1'
#
loop_
_entity.id
_entity.type
_entity.pdbx_description
1 polymer ?
#
loop_
_entity_poly.entity_id
_entity_poly.type
_entity_poly.pdbx_seq_one_letter_code
_entity_poly.pdbx_strand_id
1 'polypeptide(L)'
;FPTVHVKTSAFYALGKKKAPYEDLGPMIRRLRDAFGAERLMWASDCPYQVQQGHTYADSIALIRDRLDFLSAEDKAWMLGKTAEKVFF
;
A
#
# COMPACT_ATOMS: atom_id res chain seq x y z
N PHE A 1 13.17 -15.60 1.77
CA PHE A 1 13.22 -14.71 2.94
C PHE A 1 11.85 -14.62 3.61
N PRO A 2 11.48 -15.57 4.48
CA PRO A 2 10.14 -15.60 5.09
C PRO A 2 9.90 -14.47 6.09
N THR A 3 10.96 -13.92 6.69
CA THR A 3 10.90 -12.89 7.75
C THR A 3 10.95 -11.45 7.22
N VAL A 4 11.03 -11.26 5.90
CA VAL A 4 11.09 -9.93 5.28
C VAL A 4 9.68 -9.43 4.98
N HIS A 5 9.41 -8.19 5.38
CA HIS A 5 8.14 -7.49 5.22
C HIS A 5 8.37 -6.20 4.41
N VAL A 6 7.34 -5.73 3.71
CA VAL A 6 7.44 -4.57 2.80
C VAL A 6 6.38 -3.52 3.16
N LYS A 7 6.83 -2.27 3.29
CA LYS A 7 5.92 -1.13 3.34
C LYS A 7 5.45 -0.78 1.93
N THR A 8 4.13 -0.86 1.71
CA THR A 8 3.47 -0.43 0.48
C THR A 8 3.02 1.02 0.69
N SER A 9 3.94 1.96 0.43
CA SER A 9 3.80 3.38 0.79
C SER A 9 4.47 4.30 -0.25
N ALA A 10 4.53 5.61 0.06
CA ALA A 10 5.24 6.62 -0.72
C ALA A 10 4.77 6.76 -2.18
N PHE A 11 3.46 6.72 -2.41
CA PHE A 11 2.87 6.78 -3.76
C PHE A 11 3.11 8.12 -4.46
N TYR A 12 3.30 9.22 -3.72
CA TYR A 12 3.70 10.51 -4.27
C TYR A 12 5.07 10.48 -4.98
N ALA A 13 5.95 9.53 -4.62
CA ALA A 13 7.32 9.47 -5.12
C ALA A 13 7.48 8.51 -6.32
N LEU A 14 6.46 7.70 -6.61
CA LEU A 14 6.54 6.59 -7.55
C LEU A 14 5.60 6.78 -8.74
N GLY A 15 5.90 6.07 -9.83
CA GLY A 15 5.06 6.06 -11.03
C GLY A 15 4.82 7.46 -11.59
N LYS A 16 3.57 7.75 -11.94
CA LYS A 16 3.11 9.05 -12.44
C LYS A 16 3.00 10.12 -11.36
N LYS A 17 3.19 9.78 -10.08
CA LYS A 17 3.14 10.71 -8.96
C LYS A 17 1.86 11.55 -8.96
N LYS A 18 0.72 10.89 -9.20
CA LYS A 18 -0.57 11.58 -9.34
C LYS A 18 -1.71 10.66 -8.90
N ALA A 19 -2.61 11.19 -8.07
CA ALA A 19 -3.84 10.50 -7.70
C ALA A 19 -4.69 10.18 -8.96
N PRO A 20 -5.36 9.01 -9.02
CA PRO A 20 -5.56 8.03 -7.94
C PRO A 20 -4.43 7.00 -7.76
N TYR A 21 -3.25 7.18 -8.39
CA TYR A 21 -2.07 6.29 -8.30
C TYR A 21 -2.28 4.86 -8.81
N GLU A 22 -3.34 4.60 -9.57
CA GLU A 22 -3.67 3.27 -10.11
C GLU A 22 -2.59 2.72 -11.06
N ASP A 23 -1.72 3.59 -11.60
CA ASP A 23 -0.55 3.18 -12.37
C ASP A 23 0.45 2.34 -11.55
N LEU A 24 0.38 2.41 -10.22
CA LEU A 24 1.17 1.54 -9.32
C LEU A 24 0.54 0.15 -9.13
N GLY A 25 -0.69 -0.08 -9.60
CA GLY A 25 -1.42 -1.34 -9.45
C GLY A 25 -0.63 -2.59 -9.89
N PRO A 26 0.01 -2.60 -11.08
CA PRO A 26 0.84 -3.73 -11.51
C PRO A 26 2.04 -4.01 -10.57
N MET A 27 2.67 -2.96 -10.03
CA MET A 27 3.77 -3.12 -9.07
C MET A 27 3.26 -3.72 -7.75
N ILE A 28 2.14 -3.21 -7.23
CA ILE A 28 1.52 -3.69 -6.00
C ILE A 28 1.05 -5.14 -6.16
N ARG A 29 0.51 -5.52 -7.32
CA ARG A 29 0.16 -6.92 -7.64
C ARG A 29 1.37 -7.84 -7.54
N ARG A 30 2.50 -7.46 -8.15
CA ARG A 30 3.74 -8.23 -8.08
C ARG A 30 4.25 -8.38 -6.64
N LEU A 31 4.13 -7.33 -5.83
CA LEU A 31 4.46 -7.40 -4.40
C LEU A 31 3.51 -8.37 -3.67
N ARG A 32 2.20 -8.27 -3.91
CA ARG A 32 1.20 -9.19 -3.32
C ARG A 32 1.52 -10.62 -3.69
N ASP A 33 1.78 -10.91 -4.96
CA ASP A 33 2.01 -12.28 -5.43
C ASP A 33 3.34 -12.86 -4.89
N ALA A 34 4.37 -12.04 -4.68
CA ALA A 34 5.66 -12.49 -4.17
C ALA A 34 5.75 -12.57 -2.63
N PHE A 35 5.13 -11.63 -1.93
CA PHE A 35 5.19 -11.53 -0.46
C PHE A 35 3.93 -12.08 0.22
N GLY A 36 2.80 -12.10 -0.45
CA GLY A 36 1.50 -12.28 0.21
C GLY A 36 1.11 -11.05 1.03
N ALA A 37 -0.19 -10.82 1.18
CA ALA A 37 -0.68 -9.64 1.91
C ALA A 37 -0.25 -9.64 3.39
N GLU A 38 -0.07 -10.81 4.01
CA GLU A 38 0.41 -10.94 5.39
C GLU A 38 1.83 -10.40 5.65
N ARG A 39 2.56 -10.06 4.58
CA ARG A 39 3.90 -9.45 4.65
C ARG A 39 3.97 -8.07 4.00
N LEU A 40 2.83 -7.53 3.58
CA LEU A 40 2.70 -6.17 3.11
C LEU A 40 1.97 -5.32 4.16
N MET A 41 2.45 -4.12 4.42
CA MET A 41 1.79 -3.16 5.29
C MET A 41 1.72 -1.79 4.62
N TRP A 42 0.55 -1.18 4.61
CA TRP A 42 0.35 0.18 4.12
C TRP A 42 0.95 1.19 5.10
N ALA A 43 1.47 2.29 4.57
CA ALA A 43 1.84 3.44 5.37
C ALA A 43 1.62 4.73 4.56
N SER A 44 1.29 5.82 5.24
CA SER A 44 1.06 7.10 4.58
C SER A 44 2.33 7.71 4.02
N ASP A 45 3.48 7.56 4.70
CA ASP A 45 4.69 8.34 4.42
C ASP A 45 4.47 9.87 4.57
N CYS A 46 3.65 10.23 5.57
CA CYS A 46 3.47 11.60 6.03
C CYS A 46 4.82 12.18 6.54
N PRO A 47 5.18 13.43 6.21
CA PRO A 47 4.32 14.48 5.62
C PRO A 47 4.30 14.53 4.09
N TYR A 48 5.17 13.81 3.40
CA TYR A 48 5.34 14.00 1.96
C TYR A 48 4.10 13.61 1.14
N GLN A 49 3.39 12.56 1.56
CA GLN A 49 2.16 12.10 0.90
C GLN A 49 0.96 13.06 1.05
N VAL A 50 1.08 14.10 1.88
CA VAL A 50 0.02 15.11 2.10
C VAL A 50 0.43 16.52 1.66
N GLN A 51 1.48 16.63 0.85
CA GLN A 51 1.99 17.88 0.31
C GLN A 51 1.78 17.96 -1.21
N GLN A 52 1.97 19.15 -1.79
CA GLN A 52 2.02 19.35 -3.25
C GLN A 52 0.80 18.80 -4.03
N GLY A 53 -0.39 18.86 -3.43
CA GLY A 53 -1.62 18.36 -4.04
C GLY A 53 -1.87 16.86 -3.86
N HIS A 54 -0.98 16.14 -3.17
CA HIS A 54 -1.24 14.79 -2.69
C HIS A 54 -2.07 14.83 -1.40
N THR A 55 -2.95 13.85 -1.22
CA THR A 55 -3.78 13.76 -0.01
C THR A 55 -3.69 12.38 0.64
N TYR A 56 -3.92 12.35 1.95
CA TYR A 56 -4.01 11.09 2.70
C TYR A 56 -5.16 10.22 2.16
N ALA A 57 -6.30 10.85 1.86
CA ALA A 57 -7.49 10.18 1.35
C ALA A 57 -7.21 9.44 0.04
N ASP A 58 -6.53 10.08 -0.91
CA ASP A 58 -6.18 9.44 -2.18
C ASP A 58 -5.17 8.30 -1.99
N SER A 59 -4.20 8.46 -1.07
CA SER A 59 -3.20 7.42 -0.80
C SER A 59 -3.83 6.16 -0.20
N ILE A 60 -4.67 6.30 0.83
CA ILE A 60 -5.33 5.14 1.44
C ILE A 60 -6.38 4.52 0.50
N ALA A 61 -7.06 5.33 -0.30
CA ALA A 61 -8.06 4.87 -1.27
C ALA A 61 -7.45 3.92 -2.32
N LEU A 62 -6.18 4.09 -2.70
CA LEU A 62 -5.52 3.17 -3.64
C LEU A 62 -5.65 1.71 -3.18
N ILE A 63 -5.25 1.41 -1.94
CA ILE A 63 -5.31 0.05 -1.39
C ILE A 63 -6.74 -0.32 -0.97
N ARG A 64 -7.48 0.61 -0.37
CA ARG A 64 -8.81 0.35 0.19
C ARG A 64 -9.85 0.08 -0.91
N ASP A 65 -9.82 0.87 -1.99
CA ASP A 65 -10.95 0.98 -2.92
C ASP A 65 -10.58 0.70 -4.39
N ARG A 66 -9.37 1.04 -4.83
CA ARG A 66 -9.07 1.16 -6.27
C ARG A 66 -8.47 -0.10 -6.91
N LEU A 67 -7.80 -0.96 -6.14
CA LEU A 67 -7.17 -2.17 -6.68
C LEU A 67 -8.13 -3.37 -6.58
N ASP A 68 -8.72 -3.74 -7.71
CA ASP A 68 -9.73 -4.80 -7.88
C ASP A 68 -9.25 -6.21 -7.50
N PHE A 69 -7.95 -6.47 -7.59
CA PHE A 69 -7.34 -7.76 -7.32
C PHE A 69 -7.04 -8.02 -5.84
N LEU A 70 -7.19 -7.00 -4.99
CA LEU A 70 -7.06 -7.13 -3.56
C LEU A 70 -8.40 -7.59 -2.98
N SER A 71 -8.40 -8.79 -2.42
CA SER A 71 -9.53 -9.32 -1.66
C SER A 71 -9.77 -8.51 -0.37
N ALA A 72 -10.91 -8.72 0.28
CA ALA A 72 -11.17 -8.13 1.59
C ALA A 72 -10.13 -8.56 2.64
N GLU A 73 -9.66 -9.81 2.55
CA GLU A 73 -8.60 -10.32 3.42
C GLU A 73 -7.24 -9.67 3.13
N ASP A 74 -6.87 -9.52 1.85
CA ASP A 74 -5.65 -8.81 1.47
C ASP A 74 -5.64 -7.40 2.06
N LYS A 75 -6.77 -6.69 1.93
CA LYS A 75 -6.93 -5.33 2.47
C LYS A 75 -6.82 -5.29 4.00
N ALA A 76 -7.41 -6.25 4.71
CA ALA A 76 -7.32 -6.33 6.16
C ALA A 76 -5.88 -6.55 6.64
N TRP A 77 -5.11 -7.39 5.94
CA TRP A 77 -3.69 -7.58 6.22
C TRP A 77 -2.88 -6.33 5.94
N MET A 78 -3.01 -5.78 4.73
CA MET A 78 -2.25 -4.61 4.29
C MET A 78 -2.55 -3.36 5.14
N LEU A 79 -3.80 -3.14 5.54
CA LEU A 79 -4.19 -1.93 6.26
C LEU A 79 -4.07 -2.03 7.79
N GLY A 80 -3.70 -3.19 8.35
CA GLY A 80 -3.62 -3.35 9.80
C GLY A 80 -2.90 -4.60 10.28
N LYS A 81 -3.41 -5.80 9.97
CA LYS A 81 -2.97 -7.04 10.64
C LYS A 81 -1.48 -7.34 10.44
N THR A 82 -0.90 -6.97 9.30
CA THR A 82 0.54 -7.18 9.07
C THR A 82 1.39 -6.33 10.00
N ALA A 83 1.01 -5.05 10.22
CA ALA A 83 1.72 -4.19 11.16
C ALA A 83 1.51 -4.68 12.60
N GLU A 84 0.30 -5.11 12.94
CA GLU A 84 -0.01 -5.68 14.25
C GLU A 84 0.89 -6.89 14.57
N LYS A 85 0.95 -7.87 13.66
CA LYS A 85 1.78 -9.08 13.77
C LYS A 85 3.29 -8.81 13.86
N VAL A 86 3.78 -7.70 13.29
CA VAL A 86 5.20 -7.39 13.23
C VAL A 86 5.68 -6.60 14.44
N PHE A 87 4.83 -5.75 15.00
CA PHE A 87 5.21 -4.80 16.06
C PHE A 87 4.67 -5.16 17.45
N PHE A 88 3.81 -6.18 17.58
CA PHE A 88 3.26 -6.67 18.84
C PHE A 88 3.36 -8.20 18.90
#